data_AF-A0A8J4VB71-F1
#
_entry.id   AF-A0A8J4VB71-F1
#
_cell.length_a   1.000
_cell.length_b   1.000
_cell.length_c   1.000
_cell.angle_alpha   90.00
_cell.angle_beta   90.00
_cell.angle_gamma   90.00
#
_symmetry.space_group_name_H-M   'P 1'
#
loop_
_entity.id
_entity.type
_entity.pdbx_description
1 polymer ?
#
loop_
_entity_poly.entity_id
_entity_poly.type
_entity_poly.pdbx_seq_one_letter_code
_entity_poly.pdbx_strand_id
1 'polypeptide(L)'
;MLAGRGSSNNNNGNGNGNGLDKDKQPIKSILEDKKISARESEQQLEKIREKVKKELKDKSTVDLKEKKELLKKQYFQLANKILPEHLDMFCELEKTWNFTTYKSNPEIYMEMCREHGKYSTEFNIPIADIKNRNQLCGFLFKKLTDLQFNIILFNELLGNSQASFEEGDVYAKLVSSYVLVYFGYILRNLSTYFREVQTRDARHIEPHKLVKYNLPDLNHLDLKYKDHDNYYLIQIVEKTKSHLIELLSFIYKNDTNMKFIFNQE
;
A
#
# COMPACT_ATOMS: atom_id res chain seq x y z
N MET A 1 -57.70 -0.10 -73.25
CA MET A 1 -56.96 0.39 -74.41
C MET A 1 -55.47 0.28 -74.12
N LEU A 2 -54.75 -0.28 -75.09
CA LEU A 2 -53.30 -0.48 -75.15
C LEU A 2 -52.53 0.82 -75.46
N ALA A 3 -51.21 0.72 -75.20
CA ALA A 3 -50.07 1.45 -75.74
C ALA A 3 -49.55 2.62 -74.87
N GLY A 4 -48.28 2.70 -74.47
CA GLY A 4 -47.10 1.91 -74.85
C GLY A 4 -45.93 2.83 -75.24
N ARG A 5 -44.72 2.32 -74.98
CA ARG A 5 -43.35 2.82 -75.30
C ARG A 5 -42.67 3.60 -74.16
N GLY A 6 -41.50 3.22 -73.67
CA GLY A 6 -40.57 2.14 -74.05
C GLY A 6 -39.11 2.61 -73.93
N SER A 7 -38.26 1.69 -73.44
CA SER A 7 -36.79 1.64 -73.46
C SER A 7 -36.05 2.34 -72.30
N SER A 8 -35.51 1.62 -71.30
CA SER A 8 -34.35 0.68 -71.28
C SER A 8 -33.02 1.42 -71.38
N ASN A 9 -31.93 1.17 -70.65
CA ASN A 9 -31.43 0.13 -69.72
C ASN A 9 -30.13 0.75 -69.11
N ASN A 10 -29.58 0.41 -67.94
CA ASN A 10 -28.94 -0.86 -67.60
C ASN A 10 -28.44 -0.83 -66.13
N ASN A 11 -28.59 -1.99 -65.46
CA ASN A 11 -27.69 -2.68 -64.50
C ASN A 11 -27.02 -1.88 -63.36
N ASN A 12 -26.96 -2.35 -62.10
CA ASN A 12 -26.74 -3.73 -61.68
C ASN A 12 -27.01 -3.90 -60.16
N GLY A 13 -27.43 -5.10 -59.76
CA GLY A 13 -26.93 -5.76 -58.54
C GLY A 13 -27.64 -5.46 -57.20
N ASN A 14 -28.67 -6.25 -56.91
CA ASN A 14 -29.12 -6.50 -55.55
C ASN A 14 -28.05 -7.33 -54.80
N GLY A 15 -27.76 -6.97 -53.55
CA GLY A 15 -26.80 -7.69 -52.71
C GLY A 15 -26.99 -7.40 -51.23
N ASN A 16 -27.99 -8.04 -50.63
CA ASN A 16 -28.01 -8.31 -49.19
C ASN A 16 -26.75 -9.12 -48.86
N GLY A 17 -25.83 -8.51 -48.12
CA GLY A 17 -24.61 -9.15 -47.63
C GLY A 17 -24.19 -8.51 -46.33
N ASN A 18 -24.34 -9.27 -45.24
CA ASN A 18 -23.64 -9.01 -43.98
C ASN A 18 -22.15 -8.78 -44.28
N GLY A 19 -21.68 -7.57 -43.95
CA GLY A 19 -20.29 -7.17 -44.00
C GLY A 19 -19.97 -6.33 -42.79
N LEU A 20 -20.00 -6.97 -41.61
CA LEU A 20 -19.24 -6.55 -40.44
C LEU A 20 -17.76 -6.64 -40.83
N ASP A 21 -17.22 -5.60 -41.47
CA ASP A 21 -15.78 -5.36 -41.52
C ASP A 21 -15.52 -3.94 -42.03
N LYS A 22 -15.62 -2.99 -41.10
CA LYS A 22 -14.76 -1.81 -41.08
C LYS A 22 -14.22 -1.72 -39.67
N ASP A 23 -13.07 -2.35 -39.50
CA ASP A 23 -12.06 -2.03 -38.50
C ASP A 23 -12.66 -1.64 -37.14
N LYS A 24 -13.22 -2.63 -36.45
CA LYS A 24 -13.08 -2.65 -34.99
C LYS A 24 -11.59 -2.67 -34.72
N GLN A 25 -10.97 -1.50 -34.67
CA GLN A 25 -9.62 -1.38 -34.14
C GLN A 25 -9.65 -2.10 -32.80
N PRO A 26 -8.79 -3.13 -32.61
CA PRO A 26 -8.81 -3.85 -31.36
C PRO A 26 -8.59 -2.83 -30.25
N ILE A 27 -9.47 -2.84 -29.26
CA ILE A 27 -9.28 -2.19 -27.96
C ILE A 27 -8.07 -2.89 -27.30
N LYS A 28 -6.89 -2.67 -27.84
CA LYS A 28 -5.62 -3.23 -27.38
C LYS A 28 -4.63 -2.15 -26.97
N SER A 29 -5.00 -0.87 -27.04
CA SER A 29 -4.08 0.24 -26.73
C SER A 29 -4.57 1.24 -25.67
N ILE A 30 -5.72 1.02 -25.02
CA ILE A 30 -6.20 1.91 -23.94
C ILE A 30 -5.89 1.32 -22.54
N LEU A 31 -5.56 0.03 -22.47
CA LEU A 31 -5.19 -0.69 -21.26
C LEU A 31 -3.69 -1.05 -21.23
N GLU A 32 -2.82 -0.12 -21.60
CA GLU A 32 -1.53 -0.08 -20.88
C GLU A 32 -1.81 0.51 -19.49
N ASP A 33 -2.57 -0.26 -18.70
CA ASP A 33 -2.45 -0.18 -17.26
C ASP A 33 -0.95 -0.27 -17.00
N LYS A 34 -0.38 0.76 -16.38
CA LYS A 34 0.80 0.53 -15.55
C LYS A 34 0.33 -0.43 -14.46
N LYS A 35 0.27 -1.72 -14.79
CA LYS A 35 0.27 -2.79 -13.80
C LYS A 35 1.56 -2.55 -13.05
N ILE A 36 1.45 -1.90 -11.91
CA ILE A 36 2.43 -2.05 -10.85
C ILE A 36 2.47 -3.54 -10.59
N SER A 37 3.43 -4.19 -11.22
CA SER A 37 3.60 -5.62 -11.11
C SER A 37 4.11 -5.91 -9.70
N ALA A 38 3.84 -7.10 -9.17
CA ALA A 38 4.42 -7.53 -7.89
C ALA A 38 5.94 -7.27 -7.81
N ARG A 39 6.60 -7.26 -8.97
CA ARG A 39 8.01 -6.92 -9.18
C ARG A 39 8.40 -5.51 -8.72
N GLU A 40 7.55 -4.49 -8.86
CA GLU A 40 7.86 -3.12 -8.43
C GLU A 40 7.81 -2.98 -6.89
N SER A 41 6.86 -3.64 -6.25
CA SER A 41 6.82 -3.73 -4.77
C SER A 41 8.00 -4.52 -4.22
N GLU A 42 8.40 -5.61 -4.88
CA GLU A 42 9.60 -6.39 -4.53
C GLU A 42 10.89 -5.56 -4.71
N GLN A 43 11.00 -4.78 -5.79
CA GLN A 43 12.12 -3.86 -5.99
C GLN A 43 12.20 -2.79 -4.89
N GLN A 44 11.07 -2.30 -4.40
CA GLN A 44 11.07 -1.33 -3.31
C GLN A 44 11.47 -1.95 -1.96
N LEU A 45 11.01 -3.17 -1.67
CA LEU A 45 11.51 -3.92 -0.52
C LEU A 45 13.02 -4.14 -0.62
N GLU A 46 13.54 -4.43 -1.82
CA GLU A 46 14.98 -4.57 -2.00
C GLU A 46 15.72 -3.24 -1.80
N LYS A 47 15.18 -2.10 -2.27
CA LYS A 47 15.75 -0.77 -1.95
C LYS A 47 15.75 -0.49 -0.45
N ILE A 48 14.70 -0.87 0.27
CA ILE A 48 14.64 -0.74 1.74
C ILE A 48 15.73 -1.61 2.38
N ARG A 49 15.86 -2.87 1.95
CA ARG A 49 16.91 -3.78 2.42
C ARG A 49 18.31 -3.27 2.10
N GLU A 50 18.54 -2.69 0.93
CA GLU A 50 19.80 -2.05 0.59
C GLU A 50 20.10 -0.85 1.48
N LYS A 51 19.09 -0.04 1.82
CA LYS A 51 19.23 1.07 2.75
C LYS A 51 19.60 0.57 4.16
N VAL A 52 18.94 -0.49 4.63
CA VAL A 52 19.28 -1.15 5.90
C VAL A 52 20.70 -1.72 5.86
N LYS A 53 21.07 -2.43 4.79
CA LYS A 53 22.44 -2.93 4.57
C LYS A 53 23.47 -1.80 4.60
N LYS A 54 23.18 -0.64 4.01
CA LYS A 54 24.05 0.55 4.07
C LYS A 54 24.19 1.08 5.49
N GLU A 55 23.09 1.20 6.23
CA GLU A 55 23.10 1.65 7.63
C GLU A 55 23.85 0.69 8.57
N LEU A 56 23.91 -0.58 8.19
CA LEU A 56 24.67 -1.63 8.88
C LEU A 56 26.11 -1.79 8.34
N LYS A 57 26.44 -1.28 7.15
CA LYS A 57 27.72 -1.55 6.46
C LYS A 57 28.92 -0.95 7.20
N ASP A 58 28.72 0.19 7.86
CA ASP A 58 29.72 0.83 8.71
C ASP A 58 29.81 0.19 10.12
N LYS A 59 29.05 -0.87 10.37
CA LYS A 59 28.94 -1.56 11.66
C LYS A 59 29.33 -3.05 11.58
N SER A 60 29.99 -3.47 10.51
CA SER A 60 30.32 -4.88 10.27
C SER A 60 31.61 -5.35 10.95
N THR A 61 32.49 -4.42 11.36
CA THR A 61 33.68 -4.64 12.20
C THR A 61 33.40 -4.47 13.70
N VAL A 62 32.14 -4.23 14.05
CA VAL A 62 31.70 -3.87 15.39
C VAL A 62 31.64 -5.10 16.30
N ASP A 63 32.25 -4.97 17.49
CA ASP A 63 32.26 -5.97 18.55
C ASP A 63 30.82 -6.39 18.93
N LEU A 64 30.64 -7.63 19.40
CA LEU A 64 29.34 -8.20 19.78
C LEU A 64 28.60 -7.29 20.77
N LYS A 65 29.34 -6.68 21.70
CA LYS A 65 28.81 -5.73 22.68
C LYS A 65 28.14 -4.52 22.04
N GLU A 66 28.78 -3.92 21.04
CA GLU A 66 28.24 -2.78 20.32
C GLU A 66 27.04 -3.19 19.42
N LYS A 67 27.02 -4.40 18.86
CA LYS A 67 25.84 -4.94 18.16
C LYS A 67 24.64 -5.10 19.09
N LYS A 68 24.85 -5.64 20.29
CA LYS A 68 23.80 -5.76 21.33
C LYS A 68 23.28 -4.40 21.76
N GLU A 69 24.16 -3.40 21.96
CA GLU A 69 23.75 -2.03 22.30
C GLU A 69 23.00 -1.34 21.15
N LEU A 70 23.38 -1.58 19.89
CA LEU A 70 22.62 -1.11 18.73
C LEU A 70 21.23 -1.75 18.64
N LEU A 71 21.15 -3.07 18.84
CA LEU A 71 19.87 -3.80 18.89
C LEU A 71 18.98 -3.26 20.02
N LYS A 72 19.54 -3.07 21.22
CA LYS A 72 18.84 -2.51 22.38
C LYS A 72 18.34 -1.10 22.11
N LYS A 73 19.18 -0.23 21.55
CA LYS A 73 18.79 1.13 21.14
C LYS A 73 17.65 1.09 20.12
N GLN A 74 17.76 0.25 19.10
CA GLN A 74 16.74 0.11 18.06
C GLN A 74 15.43 -0.44 18.63
N TYR A 75 15.50 -1.43 19.53
CA TYR A 75 14.35 -1.98 20.23
C TYR A 75 13.61 -0.91 21.02
N PHE A 76 14.33 -0.13 21.85
CA PHE A 76 13.71 0.95 22.62
C PHE A 76 13.17 2.07 21.73
N GLN A 77 13.86 2.39 20.64
CA GLN A 77 13.38 3.37 19.66
C GLN A 77 12.10 2.90 18.99
N LEU A 78 11.99 1.61 18.63
CA LEU A 78 10.76 1.02 18.11
C LEU A 78 9.63 1.06 19.14
N ALA A 79 9.89 0.53 20.34
CA ALA A 79 8.89 0.34 21.38
C ALA A 79 8.35 1.65 21.96
N ASN A 80 9.22 2.62 22.21
CA ASN A 80 8.87 3.82 22.96
C ASN A 80 8.66 5.07 22.10
N LYS A 81 9.04 5.02 20.82
CA LYS A 81 8.96 6.18 19.94
C LYS A 81 8.27 5.88 18.62
N ILE A 82 8.87 5.04 17.77
CA ILE A 82 8.41 4.86 16.40
C ILE A 82 7.00 4.26 16.36
N LEU A 83 6.75 3.14 17.04
CA LEU A 83 5.45 2.47 17.00
C LEU A 83 4.36 3.30 17.68
N PRO A 84 4.57 3.90 18.88
CA PRO A 84 3.59 4.80 19.49
C PRO A 84 3.28 6.03 18.61
N GLU A 85 4.30 6.73 18.08
CA GLU A 85 4.08 7.88 17.20
C GLU A 85 3.26 7.49 15.95
N HIS A 86 3.56 6.34 15.34
CA HIS A 86 2.77 5.86 14.20
C HIS A 86 1.34 5.51 14.60
N LEU A 87 1.14 4.85 15.74
CA LEU A 87 -0.19 4.52 16.24
C LEU A 87 -1.02 5.79 16.47
N ASP A 88 -0.45 6.80 17.11
CA ASP A 88 -1.10 8.09 17.34
C ASP A 88 -1.49 8.76 16.02
N MET A 89 -0.58 8.77 15.04
CA MET A 89 -0.85 9.30 13.70
C MET A 89 -2.00 8.57 13.01
N PHE A 90 -2.07 7.24 13.10
CA PHE A 90 -3.18 6.47 12.53
C PHE A 90 -4.50 6.69 13.28
N CYS A 91 -4.47 6.89 14.59
CA CYS A 91 -5.64 7.25 15.40
C CYS A 91 -6.16 8.66 15.07
N GLU A 92 -5.26 9.63 14.86
CA GLU A 92 -5.63 10.99 14.45
C GLU A 92 -6.21 11.01 13.03
N LEU A 93 -5.64 10.20 12.13
CA LEU A 93 -6.17 10.04 10.78
C LEU A 93 -7.60 9.47 10.79
N GLU A 94 -7.86 8.46 11.62
CA GLU A 94 -9.20 7.88 11.80
C GLU A 94 -10.24 8.92 12.24
N LYS A 95 -9.85 9.84 13.13
CA LYS A 95 -10.71 10.96 13.58
C LYS A 95 -10.92 11.98 12.47
N THR A 96 -9.84 12.37 11.79
CA THR A 96 -9.85 13.38 10.73
C THR A 96 -10.73 12.93 9.56
N TRP A 97 -10.64 11.65 9.20
CA TRP A 97 -11.46 11.03 8.17
C TRP A 97 -12.75 10.43 8.75
N ASN A 98 -13.18 10.80 9.96
CA ASN A 98 -14.47 10.41 10.55
C ASN A 98 -14.85 8.94 10.27
N PHE A 99 -13.96 7.99 10.56
CA PHE A 99 -14.21 6.57 10.26
C PHE A 99 -15.42 6.02 11.01
N THR A 100 -15.82 6.65 12.12
CA THR A 100 -17.08 6.34 12.82
C THR A 100 -18.29 6.50 11.89
N THR A 101 -18.31 7.55 11.07
CA THR A 101 -19.38 7.76 10.08
C THR A 101 -19.26 6.76 8.94
N TYR A 102 -18.04 6.43 8.49
CA TYR A 102 -17.85 5.33 7.53
C TYR A 102 -18.38 3.98 8.04
N LYS A 103 -18.12 3.62 9.30
CA LYS A 103 -18.58 2.35 9.90
C LYS A 103 -20.09 2.28 10.06
N SER A 104 -20.72 3.40 10.39
CA SER A 104 -22.16 3.46 10.68
C SER A 104 -23.00 3.76 9.43
N ASN A 105 -22.51 4.58 8.51
CA ASN A 105 -23.20 5.08 7.33
C ASN A 105 -22.21 5.30 6.16
N PRO A 106 -21.72 4.22 5.52
CA PRO A 106 -20.68 4.32 4.49
C PRO A 106 -21.10 5.18 3.29
N GLU A 107 -22.38 5.19 2.91
CA GLU A 107 -22.89 5.97 1.78
C GLU A 107 -22.78 7.48 2.02
N ILE A 108 -23.21 7.94 3.21
CA ILE A 108 -23.09 9.35 3.65
C ILE A 108 -21.61 9.77 3.68
N TYR A 109 -20.76 8.88 4.18
CA TYR A 109 -19.33 9.12 4.22
C TYR A 109 -18.72 9.29 2.82
N MET A 110 -19.11 8.43 1.86
CA MET A 110 -18.63 8.54 0.48
C MET A 110 -19.08 9.85 -0.17
N GLU A 111 -20.29 10.32 0.12
CA GLU A 111 -20.80 11.59 -0.38
C GLU A 111 -19.99 12.79 0.14
N MET A 112 -19.66 12.82 1.44
CA MET A 112 -18.77 13.84 2.02
C MET A 112 -17.39 13.86 1.34
N CYS A 113 -16.81 12.67 1.05
CA CYS A 113 -15.53 12.59 0.37
C CYS A 113 -15.56 13.17 -1.06
N ARG A 114 -16.72 13.14 -1.74
CA ARG A 114 -16.88 13.68 -3.10
C ARG A 114 -16.94 15.21 -3.09
N GLU A 115 -17.62 15.81 -2.11
CA GLU A 115 -17.81 17.27 -2.03
C GLU A 115 -16.52 18.05 -1.71
N HIS A 116 -15.57 17.44 -1.00
CA HIS A 116 -14.30 18.07 -0.60
C HIS A 116 -13.13 17.89 -1.59
N GLY A 117 -13.39 17.30 -2.77
CA GLY A 117 -12.39 16.87 -3.75
C GLY A 117 -11.50 17.96 -4.36
N LYS A 118 -10.37 18.27 -3.73
CA LYS A 118 -9.20 18.88 -4.41
C LYS A 118 -7.99 17.98 -4.25
N TYR A 119 -7.37 17.58 -5.35
CA TYR A 119 -6.19 16.70 -5.43
C TYR A 119 -4.88 17.47 -5.18
N SER A 120 -4.03 16.94 -4.31
CA SER A 120 -2.65 17.40 -4.11
C SER A 120 -1.75 16.17 -3.97
N THR A 121 -0.55 16.23 -4.55
CA THR A 121 0.45 15.15 -4.60
C THR A 121 1.55 15.32 -3.56
N GLU A 122 1.37 16.21 -2.57
CA GLU A 122 2.40 16.44 -1.55
C GLU A 122 2.53 15.25 -0.60
N PHE A 123 3.75 14.81 -0.34
CA PHE A 123 4.05 13.62 0.48
C PHE A 123 4.40 13.96 1.94
N ASN A 124 4.23 15.23 2.34
CA ASN A 124 4.55 15.73 3.67
C ASN A 124 3.45 16.65 4.19
N ILE A 125 2.25 16.10 4.28
CA ILE A 125 1.04 16.83 4.63
C ILE A 125 0.71 16.54 6.10
N PRO A 126 0.46 17.57 6.93
CA PRO A 126 -0.11 17.39 8.27
C PRO A 126 -1.38 16.55 8.22
N ILE A 127 -1.67 15.73 9.23
CA ILE A 127 -2.83 14.81 9.18
C ILE A 127 -4.14 15.59 8.96
N ALA A 128 -4.29 16.74 9.62
CA ALA A 128 -5.40 17.68 9.44
C ALA A 128 -5.59 18.20 8.00
N ASP A 129 -4.55 18.12 7.17
CA ASP A 129 -4.54 18.59 5.78
C ASP A 129 -4.73 17.47 4.75
N ILE A 130 -4.83 16.21 5.18
CA ILE A 130 -5.19 15.06 4.33
C ILE A 130 -6.68 15.13 4.03
N LYS A 131 -7.04 15.78 2.92
CA LYS A 131 -8.42 16.08 2.52
C LYS A 131 -8.89 15.28 1.31
N ASN A 132 -8.00 14.54 0.65
CA ASN A 132 -8.35 13.73 -0.52
C ASN A 132 -7.61 12.38 -0.58
N ARG A 133 -8.09 11.51 -1.47
CA ARG A 133 -7.56 10.17 -1.72
C ARG A 133 -6.06 10.13 -2.03
N ASN A 134 -5.57 11.00 -2.91
CA ASN A 134 -4.16 10.95 -3.34
C ASN A 134 -3.23 11.34 -2.18
N GLN A 135 -3.63 12.31 -1.35
CA GLN A 135 -2.90 12.65 -0.13
C GLN A 135 -2.92 11.49 0.87
N LEU A 136 -4.04 10.79 1.00
CA LEU A 136 -4.15 9.59 1.83
C LEU A 136 -3.24 8.46 1.33
N CYS A 137 -3.20 8.22 0.01
CA CYS A 137 -2.26 7.28 -0.61
C CYS A 137 -0.80 7.66 -0.31
N GLY A 138 -0.43 8.93 -0.51
CA GLY A 138 0.92 9.42 -0.24
C GLY A 138 1.33 9.30 1.23
N PHE A 139 0.41 9.63 2.15
CA PHE A 139 0.61 9.42 3.59
C PHE A 139 0.83 7.94 3.91
N LEU A 140 -0.07 7.05 3.45
CA LEU A 140 0.03 5.62 3.70
C LEU A 140 1.31 5.02 3.13
N PHE A 141 1.67 5.41 1.91
CA PHE A 141 2.91 4.97 1.27
C PHE A 141 4.13 5.30 2.12
N LYS A 142 4.23 6.55 2.60
CA LYS A 142 5.33 7.00 3.45
C LYS A 142 5.36 6.24 4.78
N LYS A 143 4.23 6.17 5.49
CA LYS A 143 4.16 5.52 6.80
C LYS A 143 4.40 4.02 6.76
N LEU A 144 3.86 3.33 5.76
CA LEU A 144 4.13 1.90 5.58
C LEU A 144 5.62 1.66 5.24
N THR A 145 6.22 2.50 4.40
CA THR A 145 7.67 2.43 4.09
C THR A 145 8.52 2.65 5.35
N ASP A 146 8.20 3.67 6.15
CA ASP A 146 8.93 3.99 7.39
C ASP A 146 8.82 2.84 8.40
N LEU A 147 7.62 2.25 8.56
CA LEU A 147 7.41 1.08 9.43
C LEU A 147 8.18 -0.16 8.94
N GLN A 148 8.09 -0.48 7.64
CA GLN A 148 8.81 -1.60 7.05
C GLN A 148 10.32 -1.46 7.26
N PHE A 149 10.87 -0.26 7.04
CA PHE A 149 12.28 0.03 7.25
C PHE A 149 12.73 -0.26 8.68
N ASN A 150 12.00 0.28 9.68
CA ASN A 150 12.37 0.11 11.08
C ASN A 150 12.24 -1.34 11.55
N ILE A 151 11.21 -2.06 11.09
CA ILE A 151 11.01 -3.49 11.38
C ILE A 151 12.12 -4.34 10.75
N ILE A 152 12.49 -4.06 9.49
CA ILE A 152 13.59 -4.78 8.81
C ILE A 152 14.91 -4.50 9.55
N LEU A 153 15.20 -3.24 9.88
CA LEU A 153 16.42 -2.88 10.61
C LEU A 153 16.52 -3.65 11.95
N PHE A 154 15.43 -3.72 12.70
CA PHE A 154 15.39 -4.48 13.95
C PHE A 154 15.59 -5.98 13.72
N ASN A 155 14.90 -6.58 12.75
CA ASN A 155 15.04 -8.00 12.45
C ASN A 155 16.48 -8.37 12.02
N GLU A 156 17.13 -7.53 11.22
CA GLU A 156 18.52 -7.73 10.81
C GLU A 156 19.47 -7.62 12.01
N LEU A 157 19.29 -6.63 12.90
CA LEU A 157 20.09 -6.51 14.12
C LEU A 157 19.90 -7.71 15.06
N LEU A 158 18.66 -8.19 15.20
CA LEU A 158 18.33 -9.34 16.05
C LEU A 158 18.89 -10.64 15.47
N GLY A 159 18.75 -10.86 14.16
CA GLY A 159 19.31 -12.02 13.46
C GLY A 159 20.84 -12.06 13.52
N ASN A 160 21.50 -10.90 13.34
CA ASN A 160 22.96 -10.80 13.48
C ASN A 160 23.42 -11.08 14.91
N SER A 161 22.65 -10.67 15.93
CA SER A 161 22.96 -10.96 17.33
C SER A 161 22.77 -12.46 17.64
N GLN A 162 21.75 -13.10 17.04
CA GLN A 162 21.48 -14.52 17.22
C GLN A 162 22.61 -15.43 16.72
N ALA A 163 23.26 -15.06 15.62
CA ALA A 163 24.40 -15.81 15.08
C ALA A 163 25.62 -15.81 16.01
N SER A 164 25.66 -14.90 16.99
CA SER A 164 26.77 -14.76 17.94
C SER A 164 26.48 -15.38 19.32
N PHE A 165 25.30 -15.96 19.54
CA PHE A 165 24.98 -16.64 20.80
C PHE A 165 25.65 -18.01 20.89
N GLU A 166 26.20 -18.34 22.06
CA GLU A 166 26.87 -19.61 22.31
C GLU A 166 25.90 -20.79 22.19
N GLU A 167 26.41 -22.01 21.98
CA GLU A 167 25.58 -23.22 21.89
C GLU A 167 24.71 -23.45 23.16
N GLY A 168 25.15 -22.96 24.32
CA GLY A 168 24.41 -23.03 25.58
C GLY A 168 23.22 -22.06 25.72
N ASP A 169 23.14 -21.00 24.91
CA ASP A 169 22.13 -19.94 25.02
C ASP A 169 20.81 -20.30 24.33
N VAL A 170 20.29 -21.49 24.59
CA VAL A 170 19.09 -22.04 23.95
C VAL A 170 17.87 -21.13 24.16
N TYR A 171 17.73 -20.55 25.35
CA TYR A 171 16.63 -19.64 25.67
C TYR A 171 16.68 -18.35 24.85
N ALA A 172 17.84 -17.69 24.76
CA ALA A 172 18.00 -16.47 23.96
C ALA A 172 17.75 -16.74 22.47
N LYS A 173 18.26 -17.86 21.94
CA LYS A 173 18.00 -18.30 20.56
C LYS A 173 16.51 -18.51 20.30
N LEU A 174 15.79 -19.14 21.24
CA LEU A 174 14.36 -19.39 21.12
C LEU A 174 13.55 -18.08 21.13
N VAL A 175 13.84 -17.19 22.08
CA VAL A 175 13.19 -15.88 22.19
C VAL A 175 13.43 -15.06 20.93
N SER A 176 14.68 -14.93 20.48
CA SER A 176 15.02 -14.19 19.25
C SER A 176 14.30 -14.76 18.03
N SER A 177 14.26 -16.08 17.88
CA SER A 177 13.56 -16.73 16.77
C SER A 177 12.05 -16.44 16.80
N TYR A 178 11.43 -16.51 17.98
CA TYR A 178 10.01 -16.21 18.15
C TYR A 178 9.69 -14.76 17.80
N VAL A 179 10.52 -13.82 18.25
CA VAL A 179 10.39 -12.39 17.93
C VAL A 179 10.57 -12.14 16.43
N LEU A 180 11.57 -12.76 15.79
CA LEU A 180 11.80 -12.66 14.35
C LEU A 180 10.60 -13.16 13.53
N VAL A 181 10.00 -14.30 13.92
CA VAL A 181 8.81 -14.85 13.26
C VAL A 181 7.64 -13.87 13.37
N TYR A 182 7.41 -13.32 14.56
CA TYR A 182 6.29 -12.40 14.78
C TYR A 182 6.46 -11.08 14.02
N PHE A 183 7.64 -10.46 14.09
CA PHE A 183 7.93 -9.24 13.32
C PHE A 183 7.91 -9.52 11.81
N GLY A 184 8.33 -10.71 11.38
CA GLY A 184 8.22 -11.16 9.98
C GLY A 184 6.77 -11.29 9.51
N TYR A 185 5.86 -11.78 10.36
CA TYR A 185 4.42 -11.81 10.08
C TYR A 185 3.86 -10.40 9.90
N ILE A 186 4.18 -9.46 10.79
CA ILE A 186 3.75 -8.06 10.67
C ILE A 186 4.29 -7.44 9.38
N LEU A 187 5.58 -7.65 9.09
CA LEU A 187 6.22 -7.14 7.88
C LEU A 187 5.54 -7.63 6.60
N ARG A 188 5.12 -8.90 6.55
CA ARG A 188 4.38 -9.47 5.41
C ARG A 188 3.03 -8.78 5.20
N ASN A 189 2.32 -8.48 6.29
CA ASN A 189 1.04 -7.76 6.23
C ASN A 189 1.24 -6.31 5.74
N LEU A 190 2.20 -5.58 6.31
CA LEU A 190 2.54 -4.22 5.88
C LEU A 190 2.92 -4.18 4.39
N SER A 191 3.69 -5.17 3.91
CA SER A 191 4.06 -5.29 2.50
C SER A 191 2.86 -5.55 1.58
N THR A 192 1.87 -6.29 2.07
CA THR A 192 0.61 -6.50 1.34
C THR A 192 -0.16 -5.20 1.22
N TYR A 193 -0.29 -4.44 2.30
CA TYR A 193 -0.97 -3.14 2.31
C TYR A 193 -0.24 -2.12 1.44
N PHE A 194 1.08 -2.12 1.47
CA PHE A 194 1.90 -1.26 0.64
C PHE A 194 1.63 -1.48 -0.86
N ARG A 195 1.65 -2.74 -1.32
CA ARG A 195 1.31 -3.11 -2.70
C ARG A 195 -0.12 -2.70 -3.06
N GLU A 196 -1.05 -2.85 -2.11
CA GLU A 196 -2.44 -2.44 -2.27
C GLU A 196 -2.60 -0.92 -2.44
N VAL A 197 -1.88 -0.11 -1.68
CA VAL A 197 -1.85 1.36 -1.83
C VAL A 197 -1.27 1.74 -3.20
N GLN A 198 -0.12 1.17 -3.57
CA GLN A 198 0.51 1.42 -4.88
C GLN A 198 -0.43 1.13 -6.05
N THR A 199 -1.07 -0.04 -6.03
CA THR A 199 -2.01 -0.44 -7.09
C THR A 199 -3.14 0.57 -7.28
N ARG A 200 -3.58 1.20 -6.18
CA ARG A 200 -4.68 2.18 -6.19
C ARG A 200 -4.21 3.57 -6.58
N ASP A 201 -3.01 3.97 -6.17
CA ASP A 201 -2.39 5.22 -6.60
C ASP A 201 -2.16 5.25 -8.12
N ALA A 202 -1.76 4.12 -8.71
CA ALA A 202 -1.55 3.98 -10.15
C ALA A 202 -2.84 4.03 -11.00
N ARG A 203 -4.01 3.81 -10.39
CA ARG A 203 -5.31 3.92 -11.07
C ARG A 203 -5.72 5.38 -11.18
N HIS A 204 -5.00 6.13 -12.01
CA HIS A 204 -5.45 7.43 -12.48
C HIS A 204 -6.12 7.26 -13.84
N ILE A 205 -7.46 7.19 -13.85
CA ILE A 205 -8.19 7.45 -15.10
C ILE A 205 -8.09 8.96 -15.33
N GLU A 206 -7.47 9.36 -16.43
CA GLU A 206 -7.34 10.76 -16.76
C GLU A 206 -8.71 11.34 -17.15
N PRO A 207 -9.18 12.42 -16.51
CA PRO A 207 -10.52 12.96 -16.75
C PRO A 207 -10.81 13.26 -18.22
N HIS A 208 -9.81 13.67 -18.99
CA HIS A 208 -9.95 13.98 -20.41
C HIS A 208 -10.27 12.74 -21.28
N LYS A 209 -9.97 11.52 -20.82
CA LYS A 209 -10.34 10.27 -21.50
C LYS A 209 -11.83 9.93 -21.32
N LEU A 210 -12.45 10.37 -20.23
CA LEU A 210 -13.89 10.22 -19.97
C LEU A 210 -14.73 11.24 -20.75
N VAL A 211 -14.24 12.48 -20.84
CA VAL A 211 -14.90 13.59 -21.57
C VAL A 211 -15.01 13.32 -23.06
N LYS A 212 -14.05 12.59 -23.66
CA LYS A 212 -14.02 12.33 -25.11
C LYS A 212 -15.20 11.48 -25.61
N TYR A 213 -15.86 10.72 -24.74
CA TYR A 213 -16.96 9.84 -25.12
C TYR A 213 -18.32 10.28 -24.56
N ASN A 214 -18.36 11.25 -23.63
CA ASN A 214 -19.58 11.78 -23.00
C ASN A 214 -20.60 10.70 -22.62
N LEU A 215 -20.11 9.57 -22.07
CA LEU A 215 -20.90 8.41 -21.66
C LEU A 215 -21.19 8.52 -20.16
N PRO A 216 -22.44 8.76 -19.72
CA PRO A 216 -22.82 8.82 -18.31
C PRO A 216 -22.42 7.56 -17.52
N ASP A 217 -22.46 6.40 -18.16
CA ASP A 217 -22.09 5.10 -17.57
C ASP A 217 -20.60 5.04 -17.18
N LEU A 218 -19.73 5.73 -17.93
CA LEU A 218 -18.29 5.79 -17.60
C LEU A 218 -18.03 6.71 -16.40
N ASN A 219 -18.79 7.80 -16.26
CA ASN A 219 -18.70 8.68 -15.09
C ASN A 219 -19.20 7.96 -13.82
N HIS A 220 -20.31 7.21 -13.93
CA HIS A 220 -20.81 6.39 -12.82
C HIS A 220 -19.80 5.28 -12.46
N LEU A 221 -19.16 4.66 -13.44
CA LEU A 221 -18.16 3.63 -13.20
C LEU A 221 -16.91 4.19 -12.51
N ASP A 222 -16.40 5.35 -12.92
CA ASP A 222 -15.27 6.04 -12.27
C ASP A 222 -15.59 6.42 -10.81
N LEU A 223 -16.79 6.93 -10.54
CA LEU A 223 -17.27 7.21 -9.18
C LEU A 223 -17.28 5.94 -8.31
N LYS A 224 -17.85 4.84 -8.82
CA LYS A 224 -17.90 3.56 -8.11
C LYS A 224 -16.49 3.01 -7.81
N TYR A 225 -15.54 3.19 -8.72
CA TYR A 225 -14.14 2.81 -8.48
C TYR A 225 -13.49 3.68 -7.41
N LYS A 226 -13.69 5.00 -7.43
CA LYS A 226 -13.18 5.92 -6.41
C LYS A 226 -13.73 5.57 -5.02
N ASP A 227 -15.02 5.24 -4.94
CA ASP A 227 -15.63 4.87 -3.68
C ASP A 227 -15.03 3.57 -3.13
N HIS A 228 -14.88 2.58 -4.01
CA HIS A 228 -14.26 1.32 -3.68
C HIS A 228 -12.80 1.50 -3.24
N ASP A 229 -12.02 2.33 -3.92
CA ASP A 229 -10.62 2.59 -3.53
C ASP A 229 -10.53 3.28 -2.17
N ASN A 230 -11.38 4.28 -1.89
CA ASN A 230 -11.48 4.92 -0.57
C ASN A 230 -11.81 3.90 0.53
N TYR A 231 -12.77 3.01 0.29
CA TYR A 231 -13.12 1.93 1.21
C TYR A 231 -11.89 1.07 1.57
N TYR A 232 -11.09 0.70 0.58
CA TYR A 232 -9.89 -0.10 0.84
C TYR A 232 -8.78 0.66 1.56
N LEU A 233 -8.57 1.94 1.25
CA LEU A 233 -7.56 2.75 1.96
C LEU A 233 -7.92 2.89 3.44
N ILE A 234 -9.22 3.04 3.75
CA ILE A 234 -9.74 3.03 5.11
C ILE A 234 -9.45 1.69 5.80
N GLN A 235 -9.75 0.56 5.14
CA GLN A 235 -9.39 -0.75 5.70
C GLN A 235 -7.89 -0.91 5.96
N ILE A 236 -7.03 -0.37 5.10
CA ILE A 236 -5.58 -0.42 5.28
C ILE A 236 -5.16 0.37 6.52
N VAL A 237 -5.73 1.56 6.75
CA VAL A 237 -5.52 2.33 7.98
C VAL A 237 -5.89 1.50 9.21
N GLU A 238 -7.08 0.90 9.22
CA GLU A 238 -7.55 0.12 10.37
C GLU A 238 -6.69 -1.12 10.65
N LYS A 239 -6.37 -1.87 9.59
CA LYS A 239 -5.52 -3.06 9.71
C LYS A 239 -4.13 -2.68 10.19
N THR A 240 -3.53 -1.63 9.62
CA THR A 240 -2.21 -1.14 10.06
C THR A 240 -2.23 -0.76 11.53
N LYS A 241 -3.26 -0.03 11.98
CA LYS A 241 -3.47 0.31 13.39
C LYS A 241 -3.56 -0.94 14.28
N SER A 242 -4.35 -1.95 13.89
CA SER A 242 -4.46 -3.22 14.62
C SER A 242 -3.10 -3.89 14.77
N HIS A 243 -2.34 -4.00 13.67
CA HIS A 243 -0.99 -4.58 13.69
C HIS A 243 -0.01 -3.80 14.56
N LEU A 244 -0.12 -2.47 14.63
CA LEU A 244 0.71 -1.66 15.53
C LEU A 244 0.37 -1.93 17.01
N ILE A 245 -0.92 -2.04 17.34
CA ILE A 245 -1.37 -2.38 18.70
C ILE A 245 -0.90 -3.79 19.08
N GLU A 246 -1.07 -4.75 18.18
CA GLU A 246 -0.62 -6.12 18.36
C GLU A 246 0.90 -6.19 18.55
N LEU A 247 1.67 -5.47 17.74
CA LEU A 247 3.13 -5.39 17.85
C LEU A 247 3.59 -4.74 19.16
N LEU A 248 2.97 -3.63 19.58
CA LEU A 248 3.26 -3.01 20.87
C LEU A 248 2.93 -3.95 22.03
N SER A 249 1.75 -4.58 22.01
CA SER A 249 1.33 -5.56 23.01
C SER A 249 2.32 -6.73 23.09
N PHE A 250 2.77 -7.23 21.94
CA PHE A 250 3.78 -8.27 21.85
C PHE A 250 5.10 -7.83 22.47
N ILE A 251 5.59 -6.63 22.13
CA ILE A 251 6.82 -6.04 22.67
C ILE A 251 6.72 -5.93 24.20
N TYR A 252 5.64 -5.37 24.73
CA TYR A 252 5.45 -5.19 26.17
C TYR A 252 5.39 -6.52 26.92
N LYS A 253 4.69 -7.52 26.39
CA LYS A 253 4.61 -8.86 27.00
C LYS A 253 5.94 -9.59 27.01
N ASN A 254 6.85 -9.26 26.08
CA ASN A 254 8.14 -9.91 25.92
C ASN A 254 9.33 -9.02 26.32
N ASP A 255 9.08 -7.87 26.95
CA ASP A 255 10.14 -6.92 27.31
C ASP A 255 11.18 -7.53 28.25
N THR A 256 10.76 -8.34 29.22
CA THR A 256 11.69 -9.09 30.09
C THR A 256 12.58 -10.06 29.30
N ASN A 257 12.02 -10.74 28.29
CA ASN A 257 12.75 -11.68 27.45
C ASN A 257 13.74 -10.95 26.54
N MET A 258 13.37 -9.78 26.02
CA MET A 258 14.27 -8.93 25.24
C MET A 258 15.40 -8.36 26.10
N LYS A 259 15.09 -7.92 27.32
CA LYS A 259 16.10 -7.47 28.30
C LYS A 259 17.09 -8.57 28.67
N PHE A 260 16.63 -9.82 28.76
CA PHE A 260 17.52 -10.96 28.95
C PHE A 260 18.54 -11.06 27.82
N ILE A 261 18.10 -11.00 26.55
CA ILE A 261 18.99 -11.03 25.37
C ILE A 261 20.04 -9.90 25.42
N PHE A 262 19.66 -8.70 25.86
CA PHE A 262 20.58 -7.55 25.91
C PHE A 262 21.66 -7.67 26.98
N ASN A 263 21.38 -8.40 28.07
CA ASN A 263 22.22 -8.44 29.27
C ASN A 263 23.07 -9.72 29.39
N GLN A 264 23.03 -10.63 28.40
CA GLN A 264 23.97 -11.75 28.38
C GLN A 264 25.39 -11.21 28.14
N GLU A 265 26.32 -11.54 29.04
CA GLU A 265 27.76 -11.22 28.92
C GLU A 265 28.41 -12.02 27.79
#